data_AF-A0A920E146-F1
#
_entry.id   AF-A0A920E146-F1
#
_cell.length_a   1.000
_cell.length_b   1.000
_cell.length_c   1.000
_cell.angle_alpha   90.00
_cell.angle_beta   90.00
_cell.angle_gamma   90.00
#
_symmetry.space_group_name_H-M   'P 1'
#
loop_
_entity.id
_entity.type
_entity.pdbx_description
1 polymer ?
#
loop_
_entity_poly.entity_id
_entity_poly.type
_entity_poly.pdbx_seq_one_letter_code
_entity_poly.pdbx_strand_id
1 'polypeptide(L)'
;MFTSENNKKEFIEISDVIKVVQEENNYFFKIIIKYFTHDYDASMLFINYFETSHIRLHEILGNDYTCDKINNLLQDIFLITVKHSFFKDNYNIPLIYYNYKQVFYYNKIKTKIDELVEMNRFQDLIIEELLKYEKERHQKNICECGTDETCFNDEKTKELFKDFLDYYFVTNQKNYLNKDNRLLN
;
A
#
# COMPACT_ATOMS: atom_id res chain seq x y z
N MET A 1 -54.51 14.16 3.05
CA MET A 1 -53.88 12.83 3.17
C MET A 1 -52.49 12.96 2.55
N PHE A 2 -51.46 13.11 3.37
CA PHE A 2 -50.08 13.07 2.90
C PHE A 2 -49.67 11.60 2.85
N THR A 3 -49.43 11.07 1.65
CA THR A 3 -48.84 9.76 1.46
C THR A 3 -47.38 9.85 1.87
N SER A 4 -47.03 9.23 3.00
CA SER A 4 -45.64 9.01 3.38
C SER A 4 -45.03 8.03 2.37
N GLU A 5 -44.14 8.53 1.52
CA GLU A 5 -43.24 7.67 0.75
C GLU A 5 -42.40 6.88 1.75
N ASN A 6 -42.73 5.60 1.89
CA ASN A 6 -41.90 4.61 2.56
C ASN A 6 -40.61 4.47 1.75
N ASN A 7 -39.63 5.34 2.02
CA ASN A 7 -38.24 5.10 1.64
C ASN A 7 -37.75 3.90 2.45
N LYS A 8 -37.99 2.69 1.91
CA LYS A 8 -37.29 1.49 2.35
C LYS A 8 -35.81 1.74 2.10
N LYS A 9 -35.05 2.06 3.16
CA LYS A 9 -33.59 1.93 3.14
C LYS A 9 -33.31 0.46 2.83
N GLU A 10 -32.90 0.18 1.61
CA GLU A 10 -32.45 -1.15 1.22
C GLU A 10 -31.20 -1.46 2.05
N PHE A 11 -31.27 -2.49 2.89
CA PHE A 11 -30.13 -2.89 3.71
C PHE A 11 -29.13 -3.59 2.79
N ILE A 12 -28.05 -2.89 2.46
CA ILE A 12 -26.93 -3.47 1.72
C ILE A 12 -26.12 -4.34 2.69
N GLU A 13 -26.04 -5.64 2.41
CA GLU A 13 -25.18 -6.54 3.17
C GLU A 13 -23.71 -6.30 2.80
N ILE A 14 -22.81 -6.30 3.80
CA ILE A 14 -21.36 -6.12 3.58
C ILE A 14 -20.82 -7.19 2.61
N SER A 15 -21.38 -8.40 2.62
CA SER A 15 -21.03 -9.48 1.68
C SER A 15 -21.27 -9.11 0.22
N ASP A 16 -22.33 -8.36 -0.08
CA ASP A 16 -22.62 -7.93 -1.45
C ASP A 16 -21.67 -6.81 -1.89
N VAL A 17 -21.33 -5.91 -0.96
CA VAL A 17 -20.31 -4.87 -1.18
C VAL A 17 -18.95 -5.50 -1.52
N ILE A 18 -18.54 -6.52 -0.76
CA ILE A 18 -17.29 -7.26 -1.00
C ILE A 18 -17.29 -7.85 -2.41
N LYS A 19 -18.37 -8.51 -2.83
CA LYS A 19 -18.48 -9.10 -4.18
C LYS A 19 -18.37 -8.04 -5.27
N VAL A 20 -19.09 -6.91 -5.14
CA VAL A 20 -19.04 -5.81 -6.10
C VAL A 20 -17.62 -5.27 -6.25
N VAL A 21 -16.95 -4.98 -5.13
CA VAL A 21 -15.55 -4.50 -5.17
C VAL A 21 -14.63 -5.55 -5.80
N GLN A 22 -14.81 -6.84 -5.49
CA GLN A 22 -14.02 -7.93 -6.07
C GLN A 22 -14.22 -8.06 -7.59
N GLU A 23 -15.46 -7.97 -8.06
CA GLU A 23 -15.82 -8.08 -9.47
C GLU A 23 -15.32 -6.88 -10.27
N GLU A 24 -15.60 -5.66 -9.81
CA GLU A 24 -15.20 -4.42 -10.47
C GLU A 24 -13.67 -4.27 -10.52
N ASN A 25 -12.94 -4.77 -9.51
CA ASN A 25 -11.47 -4.67 -9.43
C ASN A 25 -10.72 -5.96 -9.80
N ASN A 26 -11.39 -6.95 -10.39
CA ASN A 26 -10.78 -8.25 -10.75
C ASN A 26 -9.50 -8.09 -11.60
N TYR A 27 -9.47 -7.08 -12.48
CA TYR A 27 -8.29 -6.75 -13.27
C TYR A 27 -7.09 -6.38 -12.38
N PHE A 28 -7.28 -5.47 -11.41
CA PHE A 28 -6.21 -5.07 -10.50
C PHE A 28 -5.71 -6.26 -9.68
N PHE A 29 -6.61 -7.06 -9.11
CA PHE A 29 -6.19 -8.23 -8.32
C PHE A 29 -5.34 -9.20 -9.15
N LYS A 30 -5.78 -9.54 -10.36
CA LYS A 30 -5.04 -10.44 -11.25
C LYS A 30 -3.64 -9.92 -11.58
N ILE A 31 -3.50 -8.62 -11.87
CA ILE A 31 -2.20 -8.06 -12.21
C ILE A 31 -1.31 -7.93 -10.98
N ILE A 32 -1.84 -7.49 -9.83
CA ILE A 32 -1.08 -7.42 -8.58
C ILE A 32 -0.55 -8.80 -8.19
N ILE A 33 -1.40 -9.83 -8.26
CA ILE A 33 -0.99 -11.23 -8.01
C ILE A 33 0.12 -11.64 -8.97
N LYS A 34 -0.04 -11.37 -10.28
CA LYS A 34 1.00 -11.65 -11.26
C LYS A 34 2.32 -10.93 -10.93
N TYR A 35 2.26 -9.70 -10.44
CA TYR A 35 3.46 -8.95 -10.05
C TYR A 35 4.13 -9.57 -8.83
N PHE A 36 3.36 -10.01 -7.83
CA PHE A 36 3.91 -10.77 -6.70
C PHE A 36 4.55 -12.08 -7.13
N THR A 37 3.99 -12.80 -8.10
CA THR A 37 4.58 -14.04 -8.64
C THR A 37 5.90 -13.81 -9.37
N HIS A 38 6.13 -12.62 -9.91
CA HIS A 38 7.32 -12.30 -10.72
C HIS A 38 8.27 -11.32 -10.03
N ASP A 39 8.07 -11.07 -8.74
CA ASP A 39 8.84 -10.09 -7.97
C ASP A 39 8.90 -8.73 -8.68
N TYR A 40 7.75 -8.19 -9.08
CA TYR A 40 7.62 -6.86 -9.69
C TYR A 40 6.93 -5.88 -8.75
N ASP A 41 7.29 -4.59 -8.87
CA ASP A 41 6.70 -3.55 -8.02
C ASP A 41 5.23 -3.31 -8.38
N ALA A 42 4.32 -3.75 -7.51
CA ALA A 42 2.88 -3.58 -7.67
C ALA A 42 2.33 -2.33 -6.94
N SER A 43 3.18 -1.44 -6.40
CA SER A 43 2.77 -0.38 -5.47
C SER A 43 1.77 0.58 -6.11
N MET A 44 2.05 1.02 -7.35
CA MET A 44 1.15 1.90 -8.09
C MET A 44 -0.17 1.21 -8.49
N LEU A 45 -0.14 -0.09 -8.80
CA LEU A 45 -1.35 -0.86 -9.10
C LEU A 45 -2.27 -0.95 -7.88
N PHE A 46 -1.69 -1.16 -6.71
CA PHE A 46 -2.42 -1.17 -5.45
C PHE A 46 -3.00 0.20 -5.12
N ILE A 47 -2.25 1.29 -5.29
CA ILE A 47 -2.76 2.66 -5.06
C ILE A 47 -3.94 2.96 -5.99
N ASN A 48 -3.83 2.63 -7.28
CA ASN A 48 -4.92 2.83 -8.24
C ASN A 48 -6.19 2.03 -7.87
N TYR A 49 -6.02 0.77 -7.47
CA TYR A 49 -7.10 -0.04 -6.90
C TYR A 49 -7.74 0.65 -5.70
N PHE A 50 -6.91 1.09 -4.75
CA PHE A 50 -7.34 1.61 -3.47
C PHE A 50 -8.11 2.93 -3.62
N GLU A 51 -7.58 3.88 -4.40
CA GLU A 51 -8.21 5.20 -4.62
C GLU A 51 -9.51 5.07 -5.41
N THR A 52 -9.54 4.27 -6.47
CA THR A 52 -10.75 4.06 -7.27
C THR A 52 -11.84 3.37 -6.45
N SER A 53 -11.47 2.35 -5.66
CA SER A 53 -12.42 1.61 -4.84
C SER A 53 -12.90 2.41 -3.62
N HIS A 54 -12.09 3.35 -3.12
CA HIS A 54 -12.48 4.23 -2.02
C HIS A 54 -13.66 5.12 -2.40
N ILE A 55 -13.57 5.79 -3.55
CA ILE A 55 -14.66 6.60 -4.09
C ILE A 55 -15.90 5.71 -4.29
N ARG A 56 -15.70 4.54 -4.89
CA ARG A 56 -16.77 3.59 -5.18
C ARG A 56 -17.50 3.10 -3.92
N LEU A 57 -16.78 2.85 -2.83
CA LEU A 57 -17.39 2.44 -1.57
C LEU A 57 -18.22 3.56 -0.93
N HIS A 58 -17.80 4.81 -1.05
CA HIS A 58 -18.64 5.94 -0.62
C HIS A 58 -19.93 6.04 -1.44
N GLU A 59 -19.91 5.73 -2.73
CA GLU A 59 -21.12 5.69 -3.57
C GLU A 59 -22.09 4.58 -3.14
N ILE A 60 -21.59 3.41 -2.73
CA ILE A 60 -22.41 2.25 -2.34
C ILE A 60 -22.93 2.38 -0.91
N LEU A 61 -22.04 2.72 0.03
CA LEU A 61 -22.32 2.70 1.47
C LEU A 61 -22.81 4.05 2.01
N GLY A 62 -22.62 5.13 1.25
CA GLY A 62 -22.98 6.48 1.63
C GLY A 62 -21.98 7.15 2.58
N ASN A 63 -22.25 8.42 2.87
CA ASN A 63 -21.37 9.30 3.66
C ASN A 63 -21.34 8.98 5.17
N ASP A 64 -22.22 8.08 5.65
CA ASP A 64 -22.21 7.61 7.05
C ASP A 64 -20.98 6.75 7.37
N TYR A 65 -20.31 6.21 6.34
CA TYR A 65 -19.04 5.52 6.47
C TYR A 65 -17.89 6.52 6.38
N THR A 66 -17.10 6.62 7.45
CA THR A 66 -15.91 7.47 7.48
C THR A 66 -14.82 6.93 6.55
N CYS A 67 -13.94 7.80 6.06
CA CYS A 67 -12.80 7.41 5.24
C CYS A 67 -11.98 6.28 5.89
N ASP A 68 -11.77 6.32 7.21
CA ASP A 68 -11.04 5.26 7.92
C ASP A 68 -11.75 3.90 7.87
N LYS A 69 -13.09 3.89 8.00
CA LYS A 69 -13.87 2.64 7.89
C LYS A 69 -13.78 2.08 6.47
N ILE A 70 -13.85 2.94 5.46
CA ILE A 70 -13.73 2.53 4.05
C ILE A 70 -12.32 2.02 3.76
N ASN A 71 -11.29 2.71 4.22
CA ASN A 71 -9.89 2.30 4.03
C ASN A 71 -9.61 0.94 4.66
N ASN A 72 -10.10 0.70 5.88
CA ASN A 72 -9.96 -0.59 6.55
C ASN A 72 -10.73 -1.70 5.81
N LEU A 73 -11.96 -1.43 5.36
CA LEU A 73 -12.73 -2.39 4.56
C LEU A 73 -12.03 -2.74 3.23
N LEU A 74 -11.43 -1.77 2.54
CA LEU A 74 -10.66 -2.03 1.32
C LEU A 74 -9.42 -2.87 1.59
N GLN A 75 -8.69 -2.55 2.67
CA GLN A 75 -7.53 -3.33 3.08
C GLN A 75 -7.93 -4.79 3.34
N ASP A 76 -9.05 -5.02 4.02
CA ASP A 76 -9.57 -6.37 4.28
C ASP A 76 -9.98 -7.09 2.99
N ILE A 77 -10.72 -6.41 2.09
CA ILE A 77 -11.12 -6.96 0.80
C ILE A 77 -9.89 -7.36 -0.02
N PHE A 78 -8.87 -6.50 -0.08
CA PHE A 78 -7.62 -6.77 -0.77
C PHE A 78 -6.94 -8.02 -0.21
N LEU A 79 -6.71 -8.06 1.11
CA LEU A 79 -6.02 -9.17 1.74
C LEU A 79 -6.78 -10.49 1.60
N ILE A 80 -8.11 -10.49 1.76
CA ILE A 80 -8.93 -11.70 1.56
C ILE A 80 -8.79 -12.21 0.12
N THR A 81 -8.90 -11.31 -0.86
CA THR A 81 -8.88 -11.66 -2.29
C THR A 81 -7.52 -12.20 -2.73
N VAL A 82 -6.46 -11.53 -2.30
CA VAL A 82 -5.08 -11.91 -2.62
C VAL A 82 -4.70 -13.20 -1.87
N LYS A 83 -4.90 -13.28 -0.54
CA LYS A 83 -4.61 -14.52 0.23
C LYS A 83 -5.35 -15.74 -0.29
N HIS A 84 -6.61 -15.59 -0.73
CA HIS A 84 -7.30 -16.72 -1.35
C HIS A 84 -6.61 -17.20 -2.64
N SER A 85 -6.11 -16.27 -3.45
CA SER A 85 -5.36 -16.59 -4.67
C SER A 85 -3.94 -17.13 -4.38
N PHE A 86 -3.34 -16.77 -3.25
CA PHE A 86 -2.04 -17.33 -2.83
C PHE A 86 -2.04 -18.86 -2.80
N PHE A 87 -3.10 -19.48 -2.28
CA PHE A 87 -3.25 -20.93 -2.24
C PHE A 87 -3.28 -21.59 -3.64
N LYS A 88 -3.48 -20.80 -4.71
CA LYS A 88 -3.50 -21.26 -6.09
C LYS A 88 -2.19 -20.99 -6.82
N ASP A 89 -1.64 -19.79 -6.67
CA ASP A 89 -0.55 -19.28 -7.51
C ASP A 89 0.82 -19.25 -6.80
N ASN A 90 0.89 -19.62 -5.51
CA ASN A 90 2.12 -19.78 -4.71
C ASN A 90 3.12 -18.60 -4.80
N TYR A 91 2.78 -17.46 -4.18
CA TYR A 91 3.60 -16.24 -4.15
C TYR A 91 3.59 -15.58 -2.75
N ASN A 92 4.61 -14.82 -2.36
CA ASN A 92 4.54 -14.11 -1.08
C ASN A 92 3.83 -12.75 -1.24
N ILE A 93 2.95 -12.39 -0.31
CA ILE A 93 2.44 -11.01 -0.17
C ILE A 93 3.51 -10.22 0.58
N PRO A 94 4.13 -9.18 -0.01
CA PRO A 94 5.17 -8.41 0.68
C PRO A 94 4.61 -7.70 1.91
N LEU A 95 5.42 -7.58 2.97
CA LEU A 95 4.98 -7.07 4.28
C LEU A 95 4.30 -5.69 4.20
N ILE A 96 4.80 -4.81 3.32
CA ILE A 96 4.25 -3.46 3.13
C ILE A 96 2.77 -3.46 2.71
N TYR A 97 2.27 -4.54 2.08
CA TYR A 97 0.89 -4.64 1.61
C TYR A 97 -0.13 -5.02 2.69
N TYR A 98 0.33 -5.32 3.91
CA TYR A 98 -0.56 -5.55 5.05
C TYR A 98 -1.08 -4.23 5.65
N ASN A 99 -0.53 -3.09 5.23
CA ASN A 99 -0.97 -1.77 5.66
C ASN A 99 -0.95 -0.80 4.49
N TYR A 100 -2.12 -0.39 4.00
CA TYR A 100 -2.22 0.54 2.88
C TYR A 100 -1.39 1.82 3.08
N LYS A 101 -1.32 2.36 4.30
CA LYS A 101 -0.53 3.57 4.59
C LYS A 101 0.95 3.38 4.25
N GLN A 102 1.48 2.17 4.47
CA GLN A 102 2.87 1.83 4.14
C GLN A 102 3.08 1.77 2.63
N VAL A 103 2.17 1.18 1.85
CA VAL A 103 2.27 1.15 0.38
C VAL A 103 2.24 2.56 -0.20
N PHE A 104 1.32 3.40 0.28
CA PHE A 104 1.23 4.80 -0.14
C PHE A 104 2.51 5.57 0.20
N TYR A 105 3.04 5.37 1.40
CA TYR A 105 4.24 6.05 1.85
C TYR A 105 5.50 5.57 1.10
N TYR A 106 5.65 4.26 0.89
CA TYR A 106 6.69 3.70 0.03
C TYR A 106 6.65 4.34 -1.36
N ASN A 107 5.48 4.39 -2.01
CA ASN A 107 5.36 4.97 -3.35
C ASN A 107 5.73 6.46 -3.40
N LYS A 108 5.59 7.20 -2.30
CA LYS A 108 6.01 8.61 -2.19
C LYS A 108 7.51 8.77 -2.07
N ILE A 109 8.19 7.87 -1.35
CA ILE A 109 9.63 7.99 -1.11
C ILE A 109 10.48 7.10 -2.02
N LYS A 110 9.86 6.25 -2.86
CA LYS A 110 10.61 5.31 -3.71
C LYS A 110 11.64 5.99 -4.60
N THR A 111 11.33 7.14 -5.20
CA THR A 111 12.32 7.89 -6.00
C THR A 111 13.52 8.32 -5.16
N LYS A 112 13.32 8.61 -3.87
CA LYS A 112 14.45 8.90 -2.96
C LYS A 112 15.27 7.65 -2.67
N ILE A 113 14.63 6.49 -2.55
CA ILE A 113 15.30 5.19 -2.44
C ILE A 113 16.14 4.93 -3.70
N ASP A 114 15.56 5.10 -4.90
CA ASP A 114 16.23 4.94 -6.19
C ASP A 114 17.52 5.78 -6.24
N GLU A 115 17.43 7.08 -5.93
CA GLU A 115 18.58 8.00 -5.87
C GLU A 115 19.68 7.49 -4.93
N LEU A 116 19.31 7.05 -3.72
CA LEU A 116 20.27 6.61 -2.70
C LEU A 116 20.95 5.30 -3.09
N VAL A 117 20.22 4.40 -3.75
CA VAL A 117 20.76 3.13 -4.28
C VAL A 117 21.71 3.39 -5.45
N GLU A 118 21.36 4.29 -6.38
CA GLU A 118 22.23 4.67 -7.50
C GLU A 118 23.56 5.28 -7.06
N MET A 119 23.61 5.92 -5.88
CA MET A 119 24.84 6.40 -5.25
C MET A 119 25.73 5.29 -4.68
N ASN A 120 25.39 4.00 -4.86
CA ASN A 120 26.08 2.83 -4.31
C ASN A 120 26.24 2.87 -2.78
N ARG A 121 25.21 3.37 -2.08
CA ARG A 121 25.20 3.37 -0.61
C ARG A 121 24.85 1.98 -0.07
N PHE A 122 25.47 1.57 1.03
CA PHE A 122 25.09 0.38 1.78
C PHE A 122 23.71 0.56 2.42
N GLN A 123 22.97 -0.53 2.64
CA GLN A 123 21.61 -0.51 3.17
C GLN A 123 21.49 0.30 4.46
N ASP A 124 22.40 0.14 5.41
CA ASP A 124 22.42 0.90 6.67
C ASP A 124 22.55 2.42 6.42
N LEU A 125 23.40 2.82 5.48
CA LEU A 125 23.59 4.23 5.13
C LEU A 125 22.36 4.80 4.39
N ILE A 126 21.68 3.98 3.58
CA ILE A 126 20.41 4.38 2.95
C ILE A 126 19.36 4.63 4.03
N ILE A 127 19.24 3.74 5.03
CA ILE A 127 18.31 3.90 6.15
C ILE A 127 18.61 5.19 6.93
N GLU A 128 19.88 5.47 7.23
CA GLU A 128 20.28 6.71 7.91
C GLU A 128 19.89 7.98 7.13
N GLU A 129 20.09 7.98 5.81
CA GLU A 129 19.68 9.10 4.95
C GLU A 129 18.17 9.25 4.84
N LEU A 130 17.42 8.14 4.80
CA LEU A 130 15.95 8.18 4.81
C LEU A 130 15.40 8.72 6.13
N LEU A 131 16.03 8.37 7.27
CA LEU A 131 15.68 8.94 8.58
C LEU A 131 15.95 10.45 8.61
N LYS A 132 17.10 10.89 8.07
CA LYS A 132 17.41 12.31 7.97
C LYS A 132 16.43 13.03 7.06
N TYR A 133 16.12 12.45 5.90
CA TYR A 133 15.16 12.98 4.95
C TYR A 133 13.78 13.20 5.59
N GLU A 134 13.29 12.24 6.39
CA GLU A 134 12.01 12.43 7.08
C GLU A 134 12.06 13.43 8.23
N LYS A 135 13.15 13.47 9.00
CA LYS A 135 13.36 14.52 10.01
C LYS A 135 13.28 15.91 9.39
N GLU A 136 13.89 16.10 8.22
CA GLU A 136 13.83 17.36 7.47
C GLU A 136 12.42 17.66 6.94
N ARG A 137 11.69 16.67 6.41
CA ARG A 137 10.29 16.85 5.97
C ARG A 137 9.36 17.21 7.12
N HIS A 138 9.54 16.58 8.29
CA HIS A 138 8.80 16.88 9.50
C HIS A 138 9.05 18.32 9.97
N GLN A 139 10.32 18.74 10.06
CA GLN A 139 10.68 20.12 10.42
C GLN A 139 10.09 21.18 9.46
N LYS A 140 9.89 20.81 8.19
CA LYS A 140 9.29 21.67 7.16
C LYS A 140 7.75 21.62 7.14
N ASN A 141 7.10 20.84 8.03
CA ASN A 141 5.66 20.57 8.01
C ASN A 141 5.15 19.96 6.68
N ILE A 142 6.00 19.16 6.03
CA ILE A 142 5.69 18.42 4.79
C ILE A 142 5.57 16.91 5.09
N CYS A 143 5.76 16.48 6.35
CA CYS A 143 5.39 15.14 6.78
C CYS A 143 3.86 14.98 6.72
N GLU A 144 3.41 13.75 6.47
CA GLU A 144 1.99 13.39 6.55
C GLU A 144 1.64 12.78 7.92
N CYS A 145 2.47 13.05 8.92
CA CYS A 145 2.32 12.60 10.29
C CYS A 145 1.21 13.36 11.05
N GLY A 146 0.20 13.83 10.32
CA GLY A 146 -0.83 14.76 10.78
C GLY A 146 -1.33 14.46 12.19
N THR A 147 -1.04 15.39 13.10
CA THR A 147 -1.58 15.49 14.48
C THR A 147 -1.30 14.35 15.46
N ASP A 148 -0.78 13.21 15.04
CA ASP A 148 -0.35 12.17 15.97
C ASP A 148 1.09 12.45 16.42
N GLU A 149 1.26 12.79 17.71
CA GLU A 149 2.54 12.98 18.40
C GLU A 149 3.48 11.75 18.33
N THR A 150 3.08 10.67 17.67
CA THR A 150 3.99 9.62 17.22
C THR A 150 4.81 10.11 16.03
N CYS A 151 5.61 11.16 16.27
CA CYS A 151 6.77 11.44 15.47
C CYS A 151 7.60 10.14 15.47
N PHE A 152 7.59 9.45 14.32
CA PHE A 152 8.42 8.32 13.95
C PHE A 152 9.48 7.97 15.02
N ASN A 153 9.16 7.01 15.90
CA ASN A 153 10.17 6.48 16.81
C ASN A 153 11.31 5.96 15.93
N ASP A 154 12.55 6.40 16.17
CA ASP A 154 13.70 6.08 15.35
C ASP A 154 13.79 4.56 15.07
N GLU A 155 13.37 3.70 16.01
CA GLU A 155 13.39 2.25 15.84
C GLU A 155 12.28 1.71 14.91
N LYS A 156 11.00 2.05 15.14
CA LYS A 156 9.89 1.63 14.27
C LYS A 156 10.04 2.14 12.83
N THR A 157 10.65 3.30 12.69
CA THR A 157 10.88 3.94 11.39
C THR A 157 12.02 3.26 10.63
N LYS A 158 13.08 2.89 11.36
CA LYS A 158 14.15 2.03 10.83
C LYS A 158 13.61 0.71 10.33
N GLU A 159 12.75 0.04 11.09
CA GLU A 159 12.12 -1.21 10.67
C GLU A 159 11.29 -1.03 9.41
N LEU A 160 10.46 0.02 9.34
CA LEU A 160 9.70 0.33 8.13
C LEU A 160 10.60 0.56 6.90
N PHE A 161 11.70 1.29 7.07
CA PHE A 161 12.65 1.49 5.97
C PHE A 161 13.39 0.21 5.58
N LYS A 162 13.64 -0.70 6.51
CA LYS A 162 14.15 -2.04 6.17
C LYS A 162 13.14 -2.79 5.31
N ASP A 163 11.87 -2.84 5.71
CA ASP A 163 10.81 -3.49 4.92
C ASP A 163 10.69 -2.88 3.51
N PHE A 164 10.85 -1.55 3.40
CA PHE A 164 10.84 -0.85 2.12
C PHE A 164 12.03 -1.22 1.24
N LEU A 165 13.23 -1.30 1.81
CA LEU A 165 14.44 -1.66 1.06
C LEU A 165 14.41 -3.14 0.65
N ASP A 166 13.95 -4.03 1.53
CA ASP A 166 13.78 -5.44 1.21
C ASP A 166 12.82 -5.61 0.02
N TYR A 167 11.67 -4.93 0.05
CA TYR A 167 10.73 -4.91 -1.07
C TYR A 167 11.33 -4.27 -2.34
N TYR A 168 12.01 -3.13 -2.20
CA TYR A 168 12.64 -2.40 -3.31
C TYR A 168 13.66 -3.27 -4.03
N PHE A 169 14.57 -3.89 -3.28
CA PHE A 169 15.63 -4.71 -3.87
C PHE A 169 15.08 -5.96 -4.52
N VAL A 170 14.09 -6.64 -3.92
CA VAL A 170 13.40 -7.79 -4.53
C VAL A 170 12.74 -7.39 -5.84
N THR A 171 12.06 -6.25 -5.88
CA THR A 171 11.30 -5.84 -7.07
C THR A 171 12.12 -5.19 -8.17
N ASN A 172 13.35 -4.78 -7.86
CA ASN A 172 14.27 -4.13 -8.80
C ASN A 172 15.54 -4.96 -9.06
N GLN A 173 15.60 -6.25 -8.66
CA GLN A 173 16.80 -7.10 -8.77
C GLN A 173 17.45 -7.06 -10.16
N LYS A 174 16.66 -7.02 -11.24
CA LYS A 174 17.16 -6.99 -12.62
C LYS A 174 17.97 -5.72 -12.96
N ASN A 175 17.71 -4.61 -12.27
CA ASN A 175 18.41 -3.34 -12.51
C ASN A 175 19.79 -3.30 -11.82
N TYR A 176 20.02 -4.14 -10.81
CA TYR A 176 21.24 -4.11 -9.99
C TYR A 176 22.10 -5.38 -10.10
N LEU A 177 21.63 -6.41 -10.82
CA LEU A 177 22.41 -7.61 -11.15
C LEU A 177 23.48 -7.42 -12.25
N ASN A 178 23.58 -6.24 -12.86
CA ASN A 178 24.57 -5.97 -13.92
C ASN A 178 25.56 -4.88 -13.50
N LYS A 179 26.60 -5.28 -12.74
CA LYS A 179 28.00 -4.90 -13.06
C LYS A 179 29.07 -5.63 -12.24
N ASP A 180 28.80 -6.18 -11.05
CA ASP A 180 29.88 -6.78 -10.23
C ASP A 180 29.48 -7.93 -9.28
N ASN A 181 28.30 -8.56 -9.42
CA ASN A 181 27.90 -9.73 -8.60
C ASN A 181 28.11 -9.56 -7.07
N ARG A 182 27.96 -8.34 -6.55
CA ARG A 182 27.88 -8.10 -5.11
C ARG A 182 26.43 -7.75 -4.80
N LEU A 183 25.70 -8.72 -4.27
CA LEU A 183 24.60 -8.40 -3.36
C LEU A 183 25.22 -7.54 -2.26
N LEU A 184 24.65 -6.36 -2.02
CA LEU A 184 25.01 -5.52 -0.89
C LEU A 184 24.63 -6.28 0.39
N ASN A 185 25.51 -7.17 0.84
CA ASN A 185 25.52 -7.75 2.18
C ASN A 185 26.35 -6.88 3.10
#